data_AF-A0A9W9ZSH4-F1
#
_entry.id   AF-A0A9W9ZSH4-F1
#
_cell.length_a   1.000
_cell.length_b   1.000
_cell.length_c   1.000
_cell.angle_alpha   90.00
_cell.angle_beta   90.00
_cell.angle_gamma   90.00
#
_symmetry.space_group_name_H-M   'P 1'
#
loop_
_entity.id
_entity.type
_entity.pdbx_description
1 polymer ?
#
loop_
_entity_poly.entity_id
_entity_poly.type
_entity_poly.pdbx_seq_one_letter_code
_entity_poly.pdbx_strand_id
1 'polypeptide(L)'
;MFLERQTINEQPISPECRLAICLYRLSRGDYFYTISEMVGLGVSTVSTIVNEVSEAIVDNMWQDCVNVHMPQSQAEFKKRFWIWTSYGSFLSPGGQLMAATFQ
;
A
#
# COMPACT_ATOMS: atom_id res chain seq x y z
N MET A 1 -31.36 36.25 -9.89
CA MET A 1 -30.81 35.11 -10.65
C MET A 1 -30.23 34.15 -9.64
N PHE A 2 -31.00 33.14 -9.23
CA PHE A 2 -30.53 32.13 -8.28
C PHE A 2 -29.73 31.08 -9.07
N LEU A 3 -28.46 30.91 -8.72
CA LEU A 3 -27.65 29.79 -9.21
C LEU A 3 -28.15 28.53 -8.51
N GLU A 4 -29.04 27.79 -9.17
CA GLU A 4 -29.35 26.42 -8.78
C GLU A 4 -28.06 25.60 -8.86
N ARG A 5 -27.58 25.17 -7.70
CA ARG A 5 -26.44 24.28 -7.58
C ARG A 5 -26.85 22.96 -8.22
N GLN A 6 -26.43 22.74 -9.47
CA GLN A 6 -26.57 21.45 -10.14
C GLN A 6 -25.90 20.39 -9.27
N THR A 7 -26.70 19.61 -8.55
CA THR A 7 -26.25 18.35 -7.95
C THR A 7 -26.00 17.41 -9.11
N ILE A 8 -24.77 17.44 -9.63
CA ILE A 8 -24.30 16.49 -10.62
C ILE A 8 -24.52 15.11 -9.99
N ASN A 9 -25.39 14.33 -10.64
CA ASN A 9 -25.72 12.96 -10.30
C ASN A 9 -24.56 12.03 -10.72
N GLU A 10 -23.34 12.42 -10.36
CA GLU A 10 -22.12 11.66 -10.64
C GLU A 10 -22.23 10.34 -9.91
N GLN A 11 -22.21 9.25 -10.68
CA GLN A 11 -22.21 7.93 -10.10
C GLN A 11 -20.97 7.80 -9.20
N PRO A 12 -21.12 7.30 -7.96
CA PRO A 12 -19.99 7.13 -7.07
C PRO A 12 -18.94 6.22 -7.74
N ILE A 13 -17.67 6.60 -7.60
CA ILE A 13 -16.55 5.81 -8.12
C ILE A 13 -16.62 4.42 -7.48
N SER A 14 -16.61 3.38 -8.32
CA SER A 14 -16.79 2.01 -7.83
C SER A 14 -15.66 1.60 -6.86
N PRO A 15 -15.93 0.72 -5.88
CA PRO A 15 -14.93 0.25 -4.94
C PRO A 15 -13.68 -0.35 -5.63
N GLU A 16 -13.87 -1.05 -6.76
CA GLU A 16 -12.80 -1.66 -7.54
C GLU A 16 -11.89 -0.60 -8.17
N CYS A 17 -12.47 0.48 -8.72
CA CYS A 17 -11.71 1.60 -9.24
C CYS A 17 -10.92 2.31 -8.12
N ARG A 18 -11.54 2.52 -6.96
CA ARG A 18 -10.88 3.11 -5.79
C ARG A 18 -9.69 2.26 -5.32
N LEU A 19 -9.87 0.95 -5.29
CA LEU A 19 -8.81 -0.01 -4.96
C LEU A 19 -7.67 0.03 -5.99
N ALA A 20 -7.99 0.02 -7.28
CA ALA A 20 -6.98 0.08 -8.34
C ALA A 20 -6.12 1.36 -8.26
N ILE A 21 -6.75 2.51 -8.00
CA ILE A 21 -6.05 3.79 -7.79
C ILE A 21 -5.09 3.70 -6.60
N CYS A 22 -5.54 3.14 -5.47
CA CYS A 22 -4.71 2.99 -4.28
C CYS A 22 -3.51 2.07 -4.54
N LEU A 23 -3.75 0.89 -5.13
CA LEU A 23 -2.68 -0.07 -5.46
C LEU A 23 -1.67 0.51 -6.46
N TYR A 24 -2.13 1.31 -7.43
CA TYR A 24 -1.24 2.00 -8.35
C TYR A 24 -0.30 2.96 -7.59
N ARG A 25 -0.83 3.76 -6.66
CA ARG A 25 -0.04 4.68 -5.84
C ARG A 25 0.97 3.95 -4.95
N LEU A 26 0.56 2.84 -4.32
CA LEU A 26 1.39 2.06 -3.39
C LEU A 26 2.48 1.28 -4.12
N SER A 27 2.20 0.74 -5.31
CA SER A 27 3.15 -0.06 -6.08
C SER A 27 4.24 0.76 -6.78
N ARG A 28 3.90 1.94 -7.32
CA ARG A 28 4.84 2.75 -8.11
C ARG A 28 5.41 3.96 -7.40
N GLY A 29 4.74 4.47 -6.36
CA GLY A 29 5.20 5.67 -5.69
C GLY A 29 4.82 6.99 -6.39
N ASP A 30 4.00 6.95 -7.46
CA ASP A 30 3.70 8.12 -8.30
C ASP A 30 3.04 9.29 -7.55
N TYR A 31 3.19 10.51 -8.06
CA TYR A 31 2.54 11.70 -7.50
C TYR A 31 1.03 11.67 -7.72
N PHE A 32 0.26 12.20 -6.75
CA PHE A 32 -1.20 12.28 -6.86
C PHE A 32 -1.66 13.06 -8.10
N TYR A 33 -0.89 14.06 -8.52
CA TYR A 33 -1.15 14.80 -9.76
C TYR A 33 -1.06 13.91 -11.01
N THR A 34 -0.02 13.09 -11.13
CA THR A 34 0.13 12.17 -12.26
C THR A 34 -1.03 11.16 -12.31
N ILE A 35 -1.43 10.66 -11.15
CA ILE A 35 -2.55 9.72 -11.03
C ILE A 35 -3.86 10.43 -11.40
N SER A 36 -4.08 11.67 -10.94
CA SER A 36 -5.29 12.45 -11.20
C SER A 36 -5.49 12.70 -12.70
N GLU A 37 -4.43 13.07 -13.41
CA GLU A 37 -4.44 13.22 -14.87
C GLU A 37 -4.77 11.91 -15.58
N MET A 38 -4.22 10.78 -15.09
CA MET A 38 -4.43 9.46 -15.70
C MET A 38 -5.87 8.96 -15.56
N VAL A 39 -6.48 9.17 -14.40
CA VAL A 39 -7.83 8.65 -14.09
C VAL A 39 -8.94 9.69 -14.32
N GLY A 40 -8.58 10.93 -14.68
CA GLY A 40 -9.53 12.01 -14.94
C GLY A 40 -10.28 12.49 -13.69
N LEU A 41 -9.67 12.39 -12.51
CA LEU A 41 -10.26 12.82 -11.23
C LEU A 41 -9.52 14.02 -10.66
N GLY A 42 -10.15 14.74 -9.74
CA GLY A 42 -9.47 15.77 -8.97
C GLY A 42 -8.37 15.20 -8.06
N VAL A 43 -7.26 15.92 -7.90
CA VAL A 43 -6.15 15.53 -7.00
C VAL A 43 -6.65 15.29 -5.57
N SER A 44 -7.59 16.11 -5.08
CA SER A 44 -8.22 15.94 -3.77
C SER A 44 -8.96 14.61 -3.68
N THR A 45 -9.75 14.26 -4.69
CA THR A 45 -10.49 12.98 -4.78
C THR A 45 -9.53 11.80 -4.78
N VAL A 46 -8.45 11.85 -5.56
CA VAL A 46 -7.42 10.81 -5.57
C VAL A 46 -6.77 10.65 -4.19
N SER A 47 -6.40 11.77 -3.55
CA SER A 47 -5.82 11.75 -2.20
C SER A 47 -6.77 11.11 -1.19
N THR A 48 -8.05 11.51 -1.19
CA THR A 48 -9.10 10.92 -0.34
C THR A 48 -9.24 9.43 -0.58
N ILE A 49 -9.31 8.99 -1.85
CA ILE A 49 -9.39 7.57 -2.22
C ILE A 49 -8.19 6.81 -1.67
N VAL A 50 -6.98 7.30 -1.90
CA VAL A 50 -5.77 6.61 -1.47
C VAL A 50 -5.74 6.45 0.04
N ASN A 51 -6.08 7.51 0.80
CA ASN A 51 -6.08 7.45 2.26
C ASN A 51 -7.14 6.48 2.80
N GLU A 52 -8.41 6.63 2.38
CA GLU A 52 -9.50 5.77 2.87
C GLU A 52 -9.28 4.29 2.52
N VAL A 53 -8.77 4.01 1.31
CA VAL A 53 -8.49 2.63 0.91
C VAL A 53 -7.25 2.09 1.61
N SER A 54 -6.22 2.90 1.84
CA SER A 54 -5.04 2.46 2.61
C SER A 54 -5.41 2.10 4.04
N GLU A 55 -6.24 2.92 4.69
CA GLU A 55 -6.78 2.64 6.02
C GLU A 55 -7.59 1.34 6.02
N ALA A 56 -8.52 1.18 5.07
CA ALA A 56 -9.30 -0.05 4.94
C ALA A 56 -8.42 -1.30 4.70
N ILE A 57 -7.36 -1.19 3.90
CA ILE A 57 -6.39 -2.29 3.69
C ILE A 57 -5.70 -2.63 5.01
N VAL A 58 -5.20 -1.62 5.72
CA VAL A 58 -4.53 -1.84 7.01
C VAL A 58 -5.50 -2.48 8.00
N ASP A 59 -6.68 -1.93 8.20
CA ASP A 59 -7.62 -2.42 9.20
C ASP A 59 -8.04 -3.88 8.94
N ASN A 60 -8.27 -4.24 7.68
CA ASN A 60 -8.72 -5.58 7.31
C ASN A 60 -7.58 -6.60 7.19
N MET A 61 -6.38 -6.18 6.80
CA MET A 61 -5.25 -7.10 6.55
C MET A 61 -4.20 -7.09 7.66
N TRP A 62 -4.24 -6.16 8.59
CA TRP A 62 -3.22 -6.04 9.63
C TRP A 62 -3.07 -7.32 10.43
N GLN A 63 -4.18 -7.89 10.91
CA GLN A 63 -4.12 -9.09 11.75
C GLN A 63 -3.60 -10.31 10.99
N ASP A 64 -4.14 -10.56 9.79
CA ASP A 64 -3.88 -11.79 9.04
C ASP A 64 -2.56 -11.76 8.27
N CYS A 65 -2.12 -10.59 7.80
CA CYS A 65 -0.96 -10.46 6.92
C CYS A 65 0.24 -9.79 7.58
N VAL A 66 0.05 -8.89 8.55
CA VAL A 66 1.16 -8.12 9.14
C VAL A 66 1.50 -8.63 10.54
N ASN A 67 0.50 -8.76 11.41
CA ASN A 67 0.68 -9.06 12.82
C ASN A 67 1.33 -10.44 13.05
N VAL A 68 1.02 -11.43 12.22
CA VAL A 68 1.64 -12.77 12.24
C VAL A 68 3.16 -12.71 12.03
N HIS A 69 3.63 -11.74 11.25
CA HIS A 69 5.04 -11.62 10.88
C HIS A 69 5.76 -10.51 11.63
N MET A 70 5.05 -9.56 12.23
CA MET A 70 5.65 -8.46 12.95
C MET A 70 6.07 -8.90 14.37
N PRO A 71 7.32 -8.63 14.77
CA PRO A 71 7.76 -8.93 16.12
C PRO A 71 7.01 -8.06 17.14
N GLN A 72 6.42 -8.71 18.14
CA GLN A 72 5.55 -8.09 19.15
C GLN A 72 6.33 -7.47 20.31
N SER A 73 7.65 -7.64 20.33
CA SER A 73 8.52 -7.10 21.37
C SER A 73 9.89 -6.73 20.83
N GLN A 74 10.57 -5.81 21.51
CA GLN A 74 11.94 -5.43 21.18
C GLN A 74 12.91 -6.62 21.28
N ALA A 75 12.66 -7.58 22.19
CA ALA A 75 13.46 -8.79 22.32
C ALA A 75 13.27 -9.73 21.12
N GLU A 76 12.02 -9.92 20.67
CA GLU A 76 11.73 -10.71 19.48
C GLU A 76 12.30 -10.05 18.21
N PHE A 77 12.18 -8.71 18.10
CA PHE A 77 12.77 -7.95 17.01
C PHE A 77 14.28 -8.14 16.98
N LYS A 78 14.98 -7.95 18.10
CA LYS A 78 16.44 -8.16 18.20
C LYS A 78 16.84 -9.59 17.87
N LYS A 79 16.06 -10.59 18.30
CA LYS A 79 16.30 -12.00 17.96
C LYS A 79 16.15 -12.24 16.45
N ARG A 80 15.07 -11.75 15.83
CA ARG A 80 14.85 -11.87 14.38
C ARG A 80 15.92 -11.12 13.58
N PHE A 81 16.27 -9.92 14.01
CA PHE A 81 17.34 -9.11 13.43
C PHE A 81 18.69 -9.83 13.51
N TRP A 82 19.03 -10.38 14.67
CA TRP A 82 20.27 -11.14 14.86
C TRP A 82 20.31 -12.40 13.99
N ILE A 83 19.19 -13.11 13.84
CA ILE A 83 19.06 -14.23 12.91
C ILE A 83 19.30 -13.73 11.47
N TRP A 84 18.66 -12.65 11.05
CA TRP A 84 18.80 -12.10 9.69
C TRP A 84 20.22 -11.64 9.37
N THR A 85 20.93 -11.03 10.32
CA THR A 85 22.31 -10.58 10.13
C THR A 85 23.33 -11.71 10.23
N SER A 86 23.00 -12.79 10.95
CA SER A 86 23.90 -13.95 11.10
C SER A 86 23.75 -14.98 9.96
N TYR A 87 22.56 -15.11 9.38
CA TYR A 87 22.24 -16.06 8.30
C TYR A 87 21.96 -15.35 6.97
N GLY A 88 22.77 -14.34 6.59
CA GLY A 88 22.59 -13.51 5.39
C GLY A 88 22.43 -14.29 4.07
N SER A 89 21.23 -14.77 3.81
CA SER A 89 20.76 -15.29 2.52
C SER A 89 19.25 -15.09 2.47
N PHE A 90 18.84 -14.18 1.61
CA PHE A 90 17.44 -13.90 1.29
C PHE A 90 16.83 -15.19 0.71
N LEU A 91 15.84 -15.78 1.37
CA LEU A 91 15.06 -16.86 0.80
C LEU A 91 14.24 -16.30 -0.37
N SER A 92 14.71 -16.50 -1.60
CA SER A 92 13.87 -16.39 -2.79
C SER A 92 12.74 -17.43 -2.71
N PRO A 93 11.50 -17.10 -3.15
CA PRO A 93 10.39 -18.05 -3.22
C PRO A 93 10.67 -19.10 -4.31
N GLY A 94 11.49 -20.09 -3.96
CA GLY A 94 12.00 -21.10 -4.88
C GLY A 94 13.12 -21.99 -4.33
N GLY A 95 13.63 -21.72 -3.12
CA GLY A 95 14.49 -22.67 -2.43
C GLY A 95 15.83 -22.96 -3.12
N GLN A 96 16.44 -21.95 -3.76
CA GLN A 96 17.85 -22.03 -4.16
C GLN A 96 18.66 -20.92 -3.48
N LEU A 97 19.64 -21.36 -2.69
CA LEU A 97 20.65 -20.53 -2.05
C LEU A 97 21.60 -19.96 -3.11
N MET A 98 21.59 -18.65 -3.29
CA MET A 98 22.66 -17.93 -3.97
C MET A 98 23.48 -17.21 -2.90
N ALA A 99 24.67 -17.72 -2.62
CA ALA A 99 25.62 -17.10 -1.71
C ALA A 99 26.23 -15.88 -2.41
N ALA A 100 25.86 -14.67 -1.98
CA ALA A 100 26.62 -13.47 -2.32
C ALA A 100 27.76 -13.32 -1.31
N THR A 101 28.93 -13.84 -1.67
CA THR A 101 30.17 -13.56 -0.93
C THR A 101 30.59 -12.14 -1.29
N PHE A 102 30.40 -11.18 -0.39
CA PHE A 102 31.10 -9.90 -0.49
C PHE A 102 32.49 -10.08 0.13
N GLN A 103 33.52 -9.98 -0.72
CA GLN A 103 34.91 -9.76 -0.29
C GLN A 103 35.09 -8.33 0.24
#